data_AF-A0A3B6EBT3-F1
#
_entry.id   AF-A0A3B6EBT3-F1
#
_cell.length_a   1.000
_cell.length_b   1.000
_cell.length_c   1.000
_cell.angle_alpha   90.00
_cell.angle_beta   90.00
_cell.angle_gamma   90.00
#
_symmetry.space_group_name_H-M   'P 1'
#
loop_
_entity.id
_entity.type
_entity.pdbx_description
1 polymer ?
#
loop_
_entity_poly.entity_id
_entity_poly.type
_entity_poly.pdbx_seq_one_letter_code
_entity_poly.pdbx_strand_id
1 'polypeptide(L)'
;MVPSCWFFWALWLPLMLSVAAAEEQVESCSAKKCGNTTISDPFWLTDWETARSCGSPDFEVNCHNGTSPVLLSPIRIGLDFEIINISYEGRILRVVDRDKLNLLQASNSCQVAMWNTSVKVDLPVQVLPR
;
A
#
# COMPACT_ATOMS: atom_id res chain seq x y z
N MET A 1 55.87 -27.07 0.53
CA MET A 1 54.55 -27.40 -0.02
C MET A 1 53.56 -26.32 0.39
N VAL A 2 53.25 -25.39 -0.52
CA VAL A 2 52.19 -24.39 -0.30
C VAL A 2 50.88 -25.06 -0.71
N PRO A 3 49.89 -25.22 0.18
CA PRO A 3 48.64 -25.81 -0.22
C PRO A 3 47.92 -24.82 -1.15
N SER A 4 47.87 -25.24 -2.40
CA SER A 4 47.05 -24.80 -3.52
C SER A 4 45.94 -23.78 -3.20
N CYS A 5 46.02 -22.60 -3.85
CA CYS A 5 45.01 -21.54 -3.90
C CYS A 5 43.65 -21.95 -4.48
N TRP A 6 43.45 -23.23 -4.78
CA TRP A 6 42.27 -23.76 -5.47
C TRP A 6 41.11 -24.02 -4.51
N PHE A 7 41.37 -24.11 -3.20
CA PHE A 7 40.33 -24.36 -2.19
C PHE A 7 39.49 -23.13 -1.84
N PHE A 8 40.01 -21.92 -2.04
CA PHE A 8 39.27 -20.69 -1.72
C PHE A 8 38.20 -20.34 -2.76
N TRP A 9 38.37 -20.76 -4.02
CA TRP A 9 37.37 -20.55 -5.07
C TRP A 9 36.22 -21.56 -5.01
N ALA A 10 36.49 -22.80 -4.57
CA ALA A 10 35.47 -23.84 -4.44
C ALA A 10 34.46 -23.56 -3.32
N LEU A 11 34.86 -22.79 -2.30
CA LEU A 11 34.00 -22.46 -1.15
C LEU A 11 33.12 -21.22 -1.37
N TRP A 12 33.35 -20.45 -2.45
CA TRP A 12 32.56 -19.25 -2.77
C TRP A 12 31.40 -19.53 -3.74
N LEU A 13 31.42 -20.65 -4.46
CA LEU A 13 30.32 -21.03 -5.36
C LEU A 13 28.99 -21.41 -4.65
N PRO A 14 28.95 -22.01 -3.44
CA PRO A 14 27.67 -22.36 -2.82
C PRO A 14 26.97 -21.17 -2.15
N LEU A 15 27.64 -20.01 -1.96
CA LEU A 15 27.04 -18.88 -1.24
C LEU A 15 26.08 -18.04 -2.12
N MET A 16 26.14 -18.18 -3.45
CA MET A 16 25.28 -17.42 -4.38
C MET A 16 23.94 -18.10 -4.70
N LEU A 17 23.65 -19.28 -4.12
CA LEU A 17 22.42 -20.02 -4.38
C LEU A 17 21.50 -20.02 -3.15
N SER A 18 20.78 -18.92 -2.93
CA SER A 18 19.39 -18.89 -2.43
C SER A 18 19.00 -17.52 -1.88
N VAL A 19 18.87 -16.52 -2.75
CA VAL A 19 17.85 -15.49 -2.54
C VAL A 19 16.66 -15.91 -3.40
N ALA A 20 15.89 -16.87 -2.90
CA ALA A 20 14.52 -17.01 -3.35
C ALA A 20 13.79 -15.78 -2.81
N ALA A 21 13.64 -14.75 -3.65
CA ALA A 21 12.63 -13.74 -3.39
C ALA A 21 11.31 -14.51 -3.26
N ALA A 22 10.78 -14.58 -2.05
CA ALA A 22 9.42 -15.05 -1.86
C ALA A 22 8.55 -14.06 -2.62
N GLU A 23 8.10 -14.44 -3.81
CA GLU A 23 7.02 -13.73 -4.47
C GLU A 23 5.80 -13.96 -3.59
N GLU A 24 5.53 -13.00 -2.71
CA GLU A 24 4.26 -12.94 -2.02
C GLU A 24 3.20 -12.83 -3.10
N GLN A 25 2.52 -13.95 -3.37
CA GLN A 25 1.30 -13.95 -4.16
C GLN A 25 0.35 -13.01 -3.44
N VAL A 26 0.28 -11.77 -3.89
CA VAL A 26 -0.66 -10.78 -3.36
C VAL A 26 -2.04 -11.33 -3.65
N GLU A 27 -2.65 -11.93 -2.63
CA GLU A 27 -3.99 -12.48 -2.72
C GLU A 27 -4.94 -11.32 -3.02
N SER A 28 -5.67 -11.45 -4.13
CA SER A 28 -6.64 -10.46 -4.57
C SER A 28 -7.73 -10.32 -3.51
N CYS A 29 -7.87 -9.11 -2.94
CA CYS A 29 -8.87 -8.85 -1.92
C CYS A 29 -10.28 -8.80 -2.51
N SER A 30 -11.21 -9.53 -1.88
CA SER A 30 -12.63 -9.32 -2.13
C SER A 30 -13.02 -7.87 -1.84
N ALA A 31 -13.89 -7.31 -2.69
CA ALA A 31 -14.33 -5.93 -2.57
C ALA A 31 -15.14 -5.72 -1.27
N LYS A 32 -14.77 -4.70 -0.50
CA LYS A 32 -15.40 -4.32 0.76
C LYS A 32 -16.00 -2.93 0.68
N LYS A 33 -17.08 -2.71 1.42
CA LYS A 33 -17.63 -1.37 1.59
C LYS A 33 -17.10 -0.72 2.86
N CYS A 34 -16.75 0.55 2.75
CA CYS A 34 -16.51 1.46 3.86
C CYS A 34 -17.33 2.73 3.60
N GLY A 35 -18.39 2.94 4.38
CA GLY A 35 -19.40 3.95 4.07
C GLY A 35 -19.97 3.77 2.67
N ASN A 36 -19.79 4.78 1.82
CA ASN A 36 -20.26 4.79 0.44
C ASN A 36 -19.20 4.35 -0.58
N THR A 37 -17.98 4.06 -0.14
CA THR A 37 -16.85 3.69 -1.01
C THR A 37 -16.66 2.19 -1.02
N THR A 38 -16.59 1.60 -2.21
CA THR A 38 -16.17 0.21 -2.40
C THR A 38 -14.66 0.17 -2.61
N ILE A 39 -13.96 -0.64 -1.80
CA ILE A 39 -12.51 -0.80 -1.77
C ILE A 39 -12.18 -2.25 -2.10
N SER A 40 -11.36 -2.47 -3.11
CA SER A 40 -10.90 -3.78 -3.60
C SER A 40 -9.42 -3.70 -3.96
N ASP A 41 -8.89 -4.67 -4.69
CA ASP A 41 -7.51 -4.60 -5.18
C ASP A 41 -7.16 -3.25 -5.82
N PRO A 42 -5.94 -2.72 -5.59
CA PRO A 42 -4.78 -3.39 -4.95
C PRO A 42 -4.61 -3.12 -3.44
N PHE A 43 -5.61 -2.52 -2.78
CA PHE A 43 -5.47 -2.05 -1.39
C PHE A 43 -5.27 -3.20 -0.41
N TRP A 44 -4.42 -2.97 0.60
CA TRP A 44 -4.27 -3.92 1.70
C TRP A 44 -5.41 -3.76 2.69
N LEU A 45 -6.22 -4.81 2.80
CA LEU A 45 -7.44 -4.84 3.58
C LEU A 45 -7.43 -6.01 4.55
N THR A 46 -7.83 -5.75 5.79
CA THR A 46 -8.08 -6.81 6.76
C THR A 46 -9.41 -7.50 6.45
N ASP A 47 -9.34 -8.81 6.23
CA ASP A 47 -10.52 -9.63 6.13
C ASP A 47 -11.17 -9.87 7.50
N TRP A 48 -12.47 -9.57 7.63
CA TRP A 48 -13.14 -9.62 8.93
C TRP A 48 -13.60 -11.04 9.27
N GLU A 49 -13.85 -11.87 8.25
CA GLU A 49 -14.30 -13.25 8.41
C GLU A 49 -13.13 -14.18 8.74
N THR A 50 -11.99 -13.96 8.09
CA THR A 50 -10.79 -14.79 8.22
C THR A 50 -9.71 -14.18 9.11
N ALA A 51 -9.87 -12.91 9.54
CA ALA A 51 -8.88 -12.14 10.27
C ALA A 51 -7.50 -12.06 9.58
N ARG A 52 -7.43 -12.35 8.27
CA ARG A 52 -6.20 -12.24 7.46
C ARG A 52 -6.22 -10.99 6.61
N SER A 53 -5.04 -10.43 6.38
CA SER A 53 -4.90 -9.34 5.41
C SER A 53 -4.63 -9.91 4.01
N CYS A 54 -5.12 -9.20 3.00
CA CYS A 54 -4.88 -9.46 1.58
C CYS A 54 -4.46 -8.14 0.90
N GLY A 55 -4.03 -8.17 -0.37
CA GLY A 55 -3.63 -6.97 -1.11
C GLY A 55 -2.16 -6.57 -0.91
N SER A 56 -1.78 -5.36 -1.36
CA SER A 56 -0.39 -4.88 -1.30
C SER A 56 -0.14 -4.01 -0.06
N PRO A 57 0.84 -4.36 0.81
CA PRO A 57 1.04 -3.69 2.10
C PRO A 57 1.45 -2.22 1.96
N ASP A 58 1.89 -1.80 0.78
CA ASP A 58 2.19 -0.41 0.45
C ASP A 58 0.93 0.48 0.40
N PHE A 59 -0.26 -0.13 0.29
CA PHE A 59 -1.55 0.56 0.13
C PHE A 59 -2.54 0.13 1.22
N GLU A 60 -2.10 0.13 2.49
CA GLU A 60 -2.94 -0.21 3.63
C GLU A 60 -4.11 0.77 3.81
N VAL A 61 -5.32 0.23 3.88
CA VAL A 61 -6.55 1.02 4.09
C VAL A 61 -7.29 0.53 5.32
N ASN A 62 -7.57 1.46 6.22
CA ASN A 62 -8.42 1.24 7.39
C ASN A 62 -9.80 1.88 7.20
N CYS A 63 -10.86 1.21 7.63
CA CYS A 63 -12.21 1.77 7.62
C CYS A 63 -12.57 2.32 9.01
N HIS A 64 -12.24 3.60 9.22
CA HIS A 64 -12.48 4.26 10.50
C HIS A 64 -13.99 4.43 10.75
N ASN A 65 -14.47 3.97 11.90
CA ASN A 65 -15.87 3.96 12.31
C ASN A 65 -16.85 3.31 11.30
N GLY A 66 -16.36 2.46 10.40
CA GLY A 66 -17.19 1.81 9.37
C GLY A 66 -17.63 2.74 8.22
N THR A 67 -17.28 4.02 8.26
CA THR A 67 -17.78 5.03 7.32
C THR A 67 -16.68 5.76 6.55
N SER A 68 -15.50 5.88 7.13
CA SER A 68 -14.43 6.74 6.61
C SER A 68 -13.23 5.89 6.19
N PRO A 69 -13.02 5.67 4.88
CA PRO A 69 -11.85 4.94 4.40
C PRO A 69 -10.60 5.82 4.48
N VAL A 70 -9.56 5.33 5.16
CA VAL A 70 -8.31 6.05 5.40
C VAL A 70 -7.15 5.23 4.84
N LEU A 71 -6.45 5.78 3.86
CA LEU A 71 -5.18 5.27 3.36
C LEU A 71 -4.08 5.64 4.36
N LEU A 72 -3.44 4.62 4.93
CA LEU A 72 -2.40 4.80 5.94
C LEU A 72 -1.06 5.07 5.27
N SER A 73 -0.29 6.01 5.84
CA SER A 73 1.08 6.23 5.39
C SER A 73 2.00 5.15 5.97
N PRO A 74 2.84 4.49 5.14
CA PRO A 74 3.87 3.57 5.64
C PRO A 74 4.83 4.22 6.63
N ILE A 75 5.03 5.53 6.54
CA ILE A 75 5.99 6.30 7.34
C ILE A 75 5.42 6.58 8.75
N ARG A 76 4.12 6.33 9.02
CA ARG A 76 3.44 6.49 10.33
C ARG A 76 3.69 7.83 11.05
N ILE A 77 3.91 8.90 10.30
CA ILE A 77 4.14 10.26 10.81
C ILE A 77 2.91 11.16 10.69
N GLY A 78 1.69 10.58 10.66
CA GLY A 78 0.45 11.35 10.55
C GLY A 78 0.18 11.90 9.13
N LEU A 79 0.64 11.20 8.10
CA LEU A 79 0.33 11.52 6.71
C LEU A 79 -0.78 10.60 6.19
N ASP A 80 -1.81 10.39 7.00
CA ASP A 80 -2.94 9.56 6.62
C ASP A 80 -3.89 10.35 5.73
N PHE A 81 -4.37 9.70 4.68
CA PHE A 81 -5.21 10.34 3.69
C PHE A 81 -6.61 9.73 3.70
N GLU A 82 -7.64 10.56 3.85
CA GLU A 82 -9.01 10.11 3.70
C GLU A 82 -9.34 9.93 2.22
N ILE A 83 -9.86 8.75 1.86
CA ILE A 83 -10.22 8.42 0.49
C ILE A 83 -11.58 9.03 0.18
N ILE A 84 -11.60 10.01 -0.72
CA ILE A 84 -12.84 10.67 -1.16
C ILE A 84 -13.50 9.86 -2.28
N ASN A 85 -12.71 9.33 -3.21
CA ASN A 85 -13.24 8.60 -4.35
C ASN A 85 -12.19 7.66 -4.97
N ILE A 86 -12.66 6.52 -5.45
CA ILE A 86 -11.88 5.56 -6.23
C ILE A 86 -12.59 5.35 -7.57
N SER A 87 -11.89 5.58 -8.68
CA SER A 87 -12.34 5.23 -10.02
C SER A 87 -11.47 4.08 -10.52
N TYR A 88 -12.03 2.87 -10.52
CA TYR A 88 -11.34 1.68 -11.02
C TYR A 88 -11.16 1.71 -12.53
N GLU A 89 -12.20 2.12 -13.27
CA GLU A 89 -12.14 2.29 -14.73
C GLU A 89 -11.08 3.32 -15.12
N GLY A 90 -11.09 4.48 -14.45
CA GLY A 90 -10.12 5.55 -14.69
C GLY A 90 -8.73 5.28 -14.10
N ARG A 91 -8.60 4.27 -13.23
CA ARG A 91 -7.40 4.03 -12.39
C ARG A 91 -6.96 5.28 -11.62
N ILE A 92 -7.94 5.99 -11.03
CA ILE A 92 -7.72 7.23 -10.29
C ILE A 92 -8.10 7.01 -8.82
N LEU A 93 -7.19 7.40 -7.94
CA LEU A 93 -7.43 7.49 -6.50
C LEU A 93 -7.43 8.96 -6.08
N ARG A 94 -8.52 9.43 -5.47
CA ARG A 94 -8.64 10.79 -4.92
C ARG A 94 -8.67 10.73 -3.41
N VAL A 95 -7.75 11.46 -2.80
CA VAL A 95 -7.59 11.50 -1.35
C VAL A 95 -7.40 12.92 -0.86
N VAL A 96 -7.64 13.13 0.43
CA VAL A 96 -7.37 14.39 1.13
C VAL A 96 -6.57 14.12 2.40
N ASP A 97 -5.65 15.02 2.71
CA ASP A 97 -4.92 15.02 3.98
C ASP A 97 -5.93 15.14 5.14
N ARG A 98 -6.02 14.08 5.95
CA ARG A 98 -7.05 13.96 6.98
C ARG A 98 -6.85 14.97 8.11
N ASP A 99 -5.60 15.24 8.49
CA ASP A 99 -5.30 16.17 9.57
C ASP A 99 -5.60 17.61 9.15
N LYS A 100 -5.30 17.98 7.90
CA LYS A 100 -5.73 19.29 7.35
C LYS A 100 -7.24 19.40 7.25
N LEU A 101 -7.94 18.33 6.87
CA LEU A 101 -9.41 18.31 6.83
C LEU A 101 -10.01 18.58 8.22
N ASN A 102 -9.48 17.90 9.25
CA ASN A 102 -9.91 18.11 10.63
C ASN A 102 -9.67 19.55 11.11
N LEU A 103 -8.51 20.14 10.77
CA LEU A 103 -8.20 21.54 11.10
C LEU A 103 -9.14 22.53 10.42
N LEU A 104 -9.56 22.26 9.18
CA LEU A 104 -10.56 23.07 8.47
C LEU A 104 -11.95 22.98 9.11
N GLN A 105 -12.34 21.80 9.59
CA GLN A 105 -13.64 21.64 10.26
C GLN A 105 -13.65 22.27 11.65
N ALA A 106 -12.52 22.21 12.37
CA ALA A 106 -12.40 22.75 13.71
C ALA A 106 -12.20 24.28 13.73
N SER A 107 -11.45 24.82 12.77
CA SER A 107 -11.23 26.24 12.65
C SER A 107 -12.18 26.80 11.59
N ASN A 108 -13.11 27.68 11.97
CA ASN A 108 -13.85 28.52 11.02
C ASN A 108 -12.93 29.51 10.27
N SER A 109 -11.64 29.22 10.13
CA SER A 109 -10.61 30.10 9.59
C SER A 109 -10.13 29.60 8.23
N CYS A 110 -10.03 30.53 7.27
CA CYS A 110 -9.49 30.31 5.92
C CYS A 110 -7.96 30.13 5.91
N GLN A 111 -7.35 29.69 7.02
CA GLN A 111 -5.89 29.72 7.23
C GLN A 111 -5.18 28.39 6.92
N VAL A 112 -5.92 27.30 6.73
CA VAL A 112 -5.34 26.03 6.28
C VAL A 112 -5.27 26.05 4.75
N ALA A 113 -4.06 26.19 4.23
CA ALA A 113 -3.84 26.12 2.80
C ALA A 113 -4.00 24.67 2.29
N MET A 114 -4.90 24.50 1.33
CA MET A 114 -5.08 23.25 0.58
C MET A 114 -4.55 23.42 -0.83
N TRP A 115 -3.87 22.40 -1.33
CA TRP A 115 -3.38 22.37 -2.70
C TRP A 115 -3.80 21.07 -3.36
N ASN A 116 -4.37 21.19 -4.56
CA ASN A 116 -4.64 20.03 -5.40
C ASN A 116 -3.32 19.59 -6.03
N THR A 117 -2.99 18.32 -5.86
CA THR A 117 -1.83 17.70 -6.49
C THR A 117 -2.25 16.40 -7.15
N SER A 118 -1.55 16.02 -8.21
CA SER A 118 -1.76 14.74 -8.89
C SER A 118 -0.40 14.14 -9.21
N VAL A 119 -0.24 12.86 -8.90
CA VAL A 119 0.93 12.09 -9.26
C VAL A 119 0.48 10.91 -10.11
N LYS A 120 1.22 10.63 -11.19
CA LYS A 120 1.05 9.41 -11.95
C LYS A 120 1.92 8.33 -11.30
N VAL A 121 1.29 7.29 -10.79
CA VAL A 121 2.00 6.12 -10.28
C VAL A 121 2.13 5.14 -11.44
N ASP A 122 3.33 5.02 -12.01
CA ASP A 122 3.65 3.91 -12.90
C ASP A 122 3.89 2.68 -12.01
N LEU A 123 2.83 1.91 -11.70
CA LEU A 123 2.98 0.62 -11.02
C LEU A 123 3.58 -0.40 -12.00
N PRO A 124 4.75 -1.00 -11.74
CA PRO A 124 5.16 -2.24 -12.38
C PRO A 124 4.54 -3.41 -11.61
N VAL A 125 3.20 -3.53 -11.61
CA VAL A 125 2.58 -4.79 -11.14
C VAL A 125 2.45 -5.67 -12.36
N GLN A 126 3.40 -6.59 -12.52
CA GLN A 126 3.27 -7.68 -13.48
C GLN A 126 2.17 -8.61 -12.97
N VAL A 127 0.93 -8.35 -13.39
CA VAL A 127 -0.16 -9.32 -13.24
C VAL A 127 0.04 -10.35 -14.35
N LEU A 128 0.73 -11.46 -14.04
CA LEU A 128 0.78 -12.59 -14.97
C LEU A 128 -0.61 -13.22 -15.07
N PRO A 129 -1.21 -13.31 -16.28
CA PRO A 129 -2.48 -13.97 -16.47
C PRO A 129 -2.31 -15.49 -16.35
N ARG A 130 -3.36 -16.14 -15.83
CA ARG A 130 -3.52 -17.58 -15.81
C ARG A 130 -3.80 -18.14 -17.20
#